data_AF-A0A160PQ21-F1
#
_entry.id   AF-A0A160PQ21-F1
#
_cell.length_a   1.000
_cell.length_b   1.000
_cell.length_c   1.000
_cell.angle_alpha   90.00
_cell.angle_beta   90.00
_cell.angle_gamma   90.00
#
_symmetry.space_group_name_H-M   'P 1'
#
loop_
_entity.id
_entity.type
_entity.pdbx_description
1 polymer ?
#
loop_
_entity_poly.entity_id
_entity_poly.type
_entity_poly.pdbx_seq_one_letter_code
_entity_poly.pdbx_strand_id
1 'polypeptide(L)' 'MTTLVRSLWKIPRAVWWYLTELMGDTAYSKYVVHLKHHHPDAPIPTEREYWRARYAEQDANPGARCC' A
#
# COMPACT_ATOMS: atom_id res chain seq x y z
N MET A 1 -34.61 20.23 -1.20
CA MET A 1 -34.22 18.91 -1.77
C MET A 1 -32.72 18.91 -2.11
N THR A 2 -31.84 19.22 -1.14
CA THR A 2 -30.39 19.45 -1.37
C THR A 2 -29.50 18.99 -0.21
N THR A 3 -30.07 18.48 0.88
CA THR A 3 -29.32 18.05 2.07
C THR A 3 -28.89 16.59 2.05
N LEU A 4 -29.50 15.75 1.20
CA LEU A 4 -29.19 14.32 1.11
C LEU A 4 -27.83 14.02 0.45
N VAL A 5 -27.32 14.93 -0.39
CA VAL A 5 -26.08 14.73 -1.16
C VAL A 5 -24.83 14.80 -0.25
N ARG A 6 -24.89 15.55 0.86
CA ARG A 6 -23.71 15.79 1.72
C ARG A 6 -23.37 14.62 2.65
N SER A 7 -24.36 13.81 3.03
CA SER A 7 -24.14 12.62 3.89
C SER A 7 -23.68 11.39 3.12
N LEU A 8 -24.00 11.29 1.83
CA LEU A 8 -23.56 10.17 0.99
C LEU A 8 -22.05 10.19 0.72
N TRP A 9 -21.38 11.33 0.93
CA TRP A 9 -19.94 11.49 0.67
C TRP A 9 -19.02 10.97 1.78
N LYS A 10 -19.57 10.59 2.94
CA LYS A 10 -18.81 9.96 4.05
C LYS A 10 -18.63 8.46 3.86
N ILE A 11 -19.63 7.80 3.25
CA ILE A 11 -19.65 6.37 2.96
C ILE A 11 -18.49 5.93 2.05
N PRO A 12 -18.18 6.60 0.91
CA PRO A 12 -17.11 6.15 0.02
C PRO A 12 -15.74 6.20 0.70
N ARG A 13 -15.51 7.11 1.66
CA ARG A 13 -14.21 7.20 2.36
C ARG A 13 -14.00 6.03 3.33
N ALA A 14 -15.03 5.62 4.05
CA ALA A 14 -14.95 4.48 4.97
C ALA A 14 -14.83 3.15 4.21
N VAL A 15 -15.58 3.00 3.12
CA VAL A 15 -15.48 1.83 2.24
C VAL A 15 -14.12 1.79 1.54
N TRP A 16 -13.61 2.94 1.07
CA TRP A 16 -12.27 3.02 0.50
C TRP A 16 -11.20 2.66 1.53
N TRP A 17 -11.24 3.23 2.75
CA TRP A 17 -10.32 2.83 3.84
C TRP A 17 -10.38 1.32 4.11
N TYR A 18 -11.59 0.76 4.24
CA TYR A 18 -11.78 -0.67 4.46
C TYR A 18 -11.24 -1.52 3.31
N LEU A 19 -11.47 -1.13 2.05
CA LEU A 19 -10.92 -1.81 0.88
C LEU A 19 -9.39 -1.67 0.79
N THR A 20 -8.82 -0.53 1.18
CA THR A 20 -7.36 -0.32 1.19
C THR A 20 -6.70 -1.18 2.27
N GLU A 21 -7.33 -1.28 3.45
CA GLU A 21 -6.90 -2.14 4.55
C GLU A 21 -7.04 -3.62 4.19
N LEU A 22 -8.17 -4.01 3.58
CA LEU A 22 -8.54 -5.40 3.25
C LEU A 22 -7.80 -5.95 2.02
N MET A 23 -7.59 -5.15 0.97
CA MET A 23 -6.84 -5.58 -0.22
C MET A 23 -5.33 -5.69 0.03
N GLY A 24 -4.84 -5.32 1.21
CA GLY A 24 -3.41 -5.46 1.54
C GLY A 24 -2.51 -4.47 0.80
N ASP A 25 -3.08 -3.45 0.18
CA ASP A 25 -2.38 -2.38 -0.54
C ASP A 25 -1.60 -1.44 0.42
N THR A 26 -1.66 -1.72 1.72
CA THR A 26 -0.90 -1.01 2.76
C THR A 26 0.59 -1.40 2.79
N ALA A 27 1.03 -2.37 1.98
CA ALA A 27 2.42 -2.82 1.94
C ALA A 27 3.40 -1.66 1.65
N TYR A 28 3.08 -0.83 0.67
CA TYR A 28 3.87 0.36 0.35
C TYR A 28 3.87 1.36 1.51
N SER A 29 2.69 1.70 2.07
CA SER A 29 2.58 2.63 3.21
C SER A 29 3.40 2.17 4.42
N LYS A 30 3.35 0.88 4.77
CA LYS A 30 4.15 0.29 5.85
C LYS A 30 5.64 0.34 5.53
N TYR A 31 6.03 0.08 4.28
CA TYR A 31 7.41 0.20 3.83
C TYR A 31 7.92 1.64 3.97
N VAL A 32 7.13 2.64 3.58
CA VAL A 32 7.51 4.06 3.75
C VAL A 32 7.68 4.44 5.22
N VAL A 33 6.76 4.00 6.09
CA VAL A 33 6.87 4.24 7.54
C VAL A 33 8.14 3.59 8.09
N HIS A 34 8.39 2.34 7.73
CA HIS A 34 9.60 1.62 8.13
C HIS A 34 10.86 2.33 7.61
N LEU A 35 10.88 2.73 6.34
CA LEU A 35 12.01 3.42 5.73
C LEU A 35 12.26 4.76 6.43
N LYS A 36 11.23 5.55 6.71
CA LYS A 36 11.37 6.81 7.48
C LYS A 36 11.90 6.60 8.90
N HIS A 37 11.49 5.51 9.55
CA HIS A 37 11.93 5.20 10.92
C HIS A 37 13.37 4.68 10.99
N HIS A 38 13.78 3.83 10.05
CA HIS A 38 15.09 3.17 10.08
C HIS A 38 16.14 3.89 9.23
N HIS A 39 15.72 4.61 8.19
CA HIS A 39 16.58 5.27 7.20
C HIS A 39 16.00 6.64 6.80
N PRO A 40 16.03 7.64 7.71
CA PRO A 40 15.43 8.95 7.45
C PRO A 40 16.06 9.70 6.27
N ASP A 41 17.34 9.44 5.95
CA ASP A 41 18.06 10.07 4.84
C ASP A 41 17.90 9.33 3.49
N ALA A 42 17.24 8.17 3.49
CA ALA A 42 17.05 7.40 2.26
C ALA A 42 15.89 7.99 1.42
N PRO A 43 16.06 8.07 0.08
CA PRO A 43 14.97 8.49 -0.80
C PRO A 43 13.84 7.46 -0.75
N ILE A 44 12.60 7.95 -0.56
CA ILE A 44 11.42 7.10 -0.58
C ILE A 44 11.11 6.74 -2.04
N PRO A 45 11.20 5.46 -2.43
CA PRO A 45 10.87 5.03 -3.78
C PRO A 45 9.39 5.26 -4.05
N THR A 46 9.01 5.47 -5.31
CA THR A 46 7.61 5.52 -5.69
C THR A 46 6.96 4.15 -5.54
N GLU A 47 5.63 4.10 -5.40
CA GLU A 47 4.88 2.85 -5.27
C GLU A 47 5.17 1.85 -6.40
N ARG A 48 5.28 2.34 -7.65
CA ARG A 48 5.63 1.49 -8.79
C ARG A 48 7.03 0.89 -8.67
N GLU A 49 8.00 1.65 -8.18
CA GLU A 49 9.36 1.17 -7.96
C GLU A 49 9.42 0.15 -6.83
N TYR A 50 8.67 0.39 -5.76
CA TYR A 50 8.50 -0.57 -4.66
C TYR A 50 7.97 -1.91 -5.18
N TRP A 51 6.87 -1.90 -5.92
CA TRP A 51 6.30 -3.14 -6.45
C TRP A 51 7.22 -3.84 -7.46
N ARG A 52 7.91 -3.07 -8.31
CA ARG A 52 8.89 -3.64 -9.25
C ARG A 52 10.02 -4.34 -8.51
N ALA A 53 10.60 -3.69 -7.50
CA ALA A 53 11.65 -4.29 -6.67
C ALA A 53 11.13 -5.53 -5.94
N ARG A 54 9.89 -5.46 -5.41
CA ARG A 54 9.23 -6.55 -4.69
C ARG A 54 8.95 -7.78 -5.55
N TYR A 55 8.65 -7.61 -6.83
CA TYR A 55 8.50 -8.74 -7.74
C TYR A 55 9.86 -9.27 -8.20
N ALA A 56 10.84 -8.38 -8.43
CA ALA A 56 12.19 -8.81 -8.78
C ALA A 56 12.86 -9.62 -7.66
N GLU A 57 12.68 -9.25 -6.38
CA GLU A 57 13.19 -10.05 -5.26
C GLU A 57 12.51 -11.42 -5.16
N GLN A 58 11.20 -11.52 -5.46
CA GLN A 58 10.45 -12.77 -5.44
C GLN A 58 10.80 -13.68 -6.62
N ASP A 59 11.07 -13.10 -7.78
CA ASP A 59 11.52 -13.82 -8.98
C ASP A 59 12.96 -14.30 -8.84
N ALA A 60 13.84 -13.48 -8.24
CA ALA A 60 15.23 -13.83 -7.97
C ALA A 60 15.39 -14.83 -6.81
N ASN A 61 14.52 -14.75 -5.82
CA ASN A 61 14.46 -15.69 -4.69
C ASN A 61 13.09 -16.37 -4.65
N PRO A 62 12.76 -17.22 -5.64
CA PRO A 62 11.63 -18.11 -5.49
C PRO A 62 12.05 -19.00 -4.32
N GLY A 63 11.34 -18.96 -3.18
CA GLY A 63 11.79 -19.56 -1.91
C GLY A 63 12.05 -21.08 -1.99
N ALA A 64 11.73 -21.84 -0.93
CA ALA A 64 11.76 -23.30 -1.05
C ALA A 64 10.65 -23.74 -2.03
N ARG A 65 10.96 -23.76 -3.34
CA ARG A 65 10.15 -24.42 -4.34
C ARG A 65 10.29 -25.89 -4.00
N CYS A 66 9.19 -26.49 -3.56
CA CYS A 66 9.06 -27.93 -3.46
C CYS A 66 9.47 -28.53 -4.81
N CYS A 67 10.71 -28.99 -4.86
CA CYS A 67 11.24 -29.94 -5.84
C CYS A 67 11.63 -31.19 -5.05
#